data_AF-A0A527YUN1-F1
#
_entry.id   AF-A0A527YUN1-F1
#
_cell.length_a   1.000
_cell.length_b   1.000
_cell.length_c   1.000
_cell.angle_alpha   90.00
_cell.angle_beta   90.00
_cell.angle_gamma   90.00
#
_symmetry.space_group_name_H-M   'P 1'
#
loop_
_entity.id
_entity.type
_entity.pdbx_description
1 polymer ?
#
loop_
_entity_poly.entity_id
_entity_poly.type
_entity_poly.pdbx_seq_one_letter_code
_entity_poly.pdbx_strand_id
1 'polypeptide(L)' 'MSDEIIRLPGVMEPVTRPGIQHHRCEHPGCGKNAGWGFAKPRQPSHWFCLEHRADGERFL' A
#
# COMPACT_ATOMS: atom_id res chain seq x y z
N MET A 1 9.51 8.90 32.06
CA MET A 1 9.55 9.19 30.62
C MET A 1 9.45 7.84 29.92
N SER A 2 8.59 7.74 28.92
CA SER A 2 7.97 6.47 28.49
C SER A 2 8.80 5.76 27.42
N ASP A 3 9.93 5.17 27.81
CA ASP A 3 10.86 4.51 26.89
C ASP A 3 10.46 3.05 26.55
N GLU A 4 9.36 2.57 27.14
CA GLU A 4 8.88 1.19 27.06
C GLU A 4 8.15 0.84 25.75
N ILE A 5 7.72 1.83 24.96
CA ILE A 5 7.01 1.59 23.68
C ILE A 5 7.96 1.13 22.57
N ILE A 6 9.26 1.46 22.65
CA ILE A 6 10.24 1.21 21.57
C ILE A 6 10.65 -0.27 21.48
N ARG A 7 10.38 -1.07 22.51
CA ARG A 7 10.87 -2.46 22.63
C ARG A 7 9.86 -3.54 22.25
N LEU A 8 8.68 -3.18 21.75
CA LEU A 8 7.69 -4.15 21.31
C LEU A 8 8.09 -4.71 19.93
N PRO A 9 8.53 -5.99 19.82
CA PRO A 9 8.73 -6.62 18.53
C PRO A 9 7.37 -6.67 17.82
N GLY A 10 7.27 -6.06 16.64
CA GLY A 10 6.01 -5.97 15.88
C GLY A 10 5.51 -4.55 15.58
N VAL A 11 5.96 -3.52 16.30
CA VAL A 11 5.44 -2.13 16.10
C VAL A 11 5.98 -1.49 14.82
N MET A 12 7.09 -2.01 14.28
CA MET A 12 7.74 -1.55 13.06
C MET A 12 7.90 -2.66 12.02
N GLU A 13 7.15 -3.76 12.13
CA GLU A 13 7.18 -4.77 11.07
C GLU A 13 6.25 -4.31 9.94
N PRO A 14 6.70 -4.32 8.68
CA PRO A 14 5.82 -4.06 7.56
C PRO A 14 4.70 -5.10 7.61
N VAL A 15 3.47 -4.64 7.83
CA VAL A 15 2.25 -5.46 7.94
C VAL A 15 2.03 -6.33 6.69
N THR A 16 2.65 -5.94 5.58
CA THR A 16 2.69 -6.73 4.35
C THR A 16 3.58 -7.96 4.51
N ARG A 17 2.94 -9.13 4.60
CA ARG A 17 3.61 -10.43 4.57
C ARG A 17 4.52 -10.51 3.33
N PRO A 18 5.77 -11.02 3.46
CA PRO A 18 6.62 -11.26 2.31
C PRO A 18 5.96 -12.31 1.41
N GLY A 19 5.54 -11.88 0.22
CA GLY A 19 4.81 -12.68 -0.76
C GLY A 19 4.45 -11.80 -1.95
N ILE A 20 4.31 -12.39 -3.13
CA ILE A 20 3.83 -11.68 -4.32
C ILE A 20 2.42 -11.19 -4.02
N GLN A 21 2.29 -9.89 -3.78
CA GLN A 21 0.97 -9.31 -3.61
C GLN A 21 0.39 -9.06 -5.01
N HIS A 22 -0.54 -9.93 -5.40
CA HIS A 22 -1.30 -9.79 -6.63
C HIS A 22 -2.35 -8.70 -6.46
N HIS A 23 -1.91 -7.45 -6.48
CA HIS A 23 -2.80 -6.30 -6.46
C HIS A 23 -3.45 -6.14 -7.84
N ARG A 24 -4.73 -5.79 -7.87
CA ARG A 24 -5.46 -5.47 -9.09
C ARG A 24 -5.63 -3.96 -9.18
N CYS A 25 -5.67 -3.45 -10.41
CA CYS A 25 -5.96 -2.04 -10.62
C CYS A 25 -7.35 -1.69 -10.10
N GLU A 26 -7.44 -0.64 -9.29
CA GLU A 26 -8.71 -0.14 -8.75
C GLU A 26 -9.52 0.72 -9.74
N HIS A 27 -8.97 1.00 -10.92
CA HIS A 27 -9.67 1.79 -11.94
C HIS A 27 -10.90 1.03 -12.46
N PRO A 28 -12.10 1.66 -12.54
CA PRO A 28 -13.30 1.00 -13.03
C PRO A 28 -13.09 0.49 -14.46
N GLY A 29 -13.38 -0.78 -14.68
CA GLY A 29 -13.16 -1.45 -15.97
C GLY A 29 -11.72 -1.90 -16.26
N CYS A 30 -10.79 -1.72 -15.31
CA CYS A 30 -9.44 -2.25 -15.44
C CYS A 30 -9.25 -3.55 -14.64
N GLY A 31 -8.95 -4.65 -15.32
CA GLY A 31 -8.64 -5.95 -14.69
C GLY A 31 -7.15 -6.27 -14.63
N LYS A 32 -6.28 -5.33 -14.96
CA LYS A 32 -4.82 -5.54 -15.04
C LYS A 32 -4.21 -5.62 -13.64
N ASN A 33 -3.08 -6.32 -13.53
CA ASN A 33 -2.30 -6.35 -12.30
C ASN A 33 -1.74 -4.95 -12.01
N ALA A 34 -1.92 -4.48 -10.78
CA ALA A 34 -1.36 -3.23 -10.30
C ALA A 34 0.08 -3.45 -9.83
N GLY A 35 0.99 -2.66 -10.37
CA GLY A 35 2.40 -2.65 -9.98
C GLY A 35 2.76 -1.48 -9.07
N TRP A 36 1.85 -0.52 -8.89
CA TRP A 36 2.08 0.71 -8.13
C TRP A 36 1.08 0.81 -6.97
N GLY A 37 1.63 0.94 -5.76
CA GLY A 37 0.87 1.15 -4.53
C GLY A 37 1.03 2.57 -4.02
N PHE A 38 -0.09 3.20 -3.70
CA PHE A 38 -0.21 4.55 -3.17
C PHE A 38 -0.67 4.45 -1.72
N ALA A 39 0.30 4.49 -0.80
CA ALA A 39 0.05 4.37 0.62
C ALA A 39 0.13 5.74 1.29
N LYS A 40 -0.96 6.16 1.94
CA LYS A 40 -1.00 7.31 2.83
C LYS A 40 -0.96 6.88 4.29
N PRO A 41 -0.29 7.64 5.19
CA PRO A 41 -0.35 7.37 6.62
C PRO A 41 -1.81 7.29 7.09
N ARG A 42 -2.17 6.19 7.77
CA ARG A 42 -3.51 5.93 8.32
C ARG A 42 -4.62 5.73 7.28
N GLN A 43 -4.29 5.51 6.01
CA GLN A 43 -5.25 5.21 4.95
C GLN A 43 -4.94 3.86 4.29
N PRO A 44 -5.94 3.17 3.71
CA PRO A 44 -5.69 1.99 2.90
C PRO A 44 -4.77 2.33 1.73
N SER A 45 -3.89 1.39 1.35
CA SER A 45 -3.05 1.55 0.17
C SER A 45 -3.89 1.32 -1.08
N HIS A 46 -3.84 2.26 -2.01
CA HIS A 46 -4.52 2.15 -3.30
C HIS A 46 -3.60 1.59 -4.38
N TRP A 47 -4.09 0.73 -5.25
CA TRP A 47 -3.26 0.04 -6.23
C TRP A 47 -3.71 0.30 -7.67
N PHE A 48 -2.76 0.73 -8.52
CA PHE A 48 -3.03 1.03 -9.93
C PHE A 48 -2.00 0.37 -10.88
N CYS A 49 -2.43 0.09 -12.10
CA CYS A 49 -1.54 -0.32 -13.18
C CYS A 49 -0.75 0.88 -13.73
N LEU A 50 0.24 0.64 -14.58
CA LEU A 50 1.07 1.69 -15.16
C LEU A 50 0.25 2.74 -15.94
N GLU A 51 -0.80 2.31 -16.65
CA GLU A 51 -1.66 3.20 -17.44
C GLU A 51 -2.53 4.11 -16.56
N HIS A 52 -3.07 3.58 -15.46
CA HIS A 52 -3.90 4.33 -14.50
C HIS A 52 -3.09 4.84 -13.30
N ARG A 53 -1.76 4.89 -13.42
CA ARG A 53 -0.91 5.43 -12.37
C ARG A 53 -1.30 6.87 -12.03
N ALA A 54 -1.64 7.68 -13.04
CA ALA A 54 -2.05 9.06 -12.86
C ALA A 54 -3.33 9.17 -12.00
N ASP A 55 -4.28 8.25 -12.15
CA ASP A 55 -5.45 8.17 -11.26
C ASP A 55 -5.07 7.81 -9.82
N GLY A 56 -3.97 7.08 -9.66
CA GLY A 56 -3.38 6.75 -8.36
C GLY A 56 -2.66 7.93 -7.70
N GLU A 57 -2.07 8.83 -8.49
CA GLU A 57 -1.30 9.98 -7.97
C GLU A 57 -2.14 10.96 -7.14
N ARG A 58 -3.47 10.98 -7.30
CA ARG A 58 -4.37 11.72 -6.40
C ARG A 58 -4.36 11.20 -4.95
N PHE A 59 -3.87 9.98 -4.73
CA PHE A 59 -3.73 9.34 -3.43
C PHE A 59 -2.33 9.50 -2.82
N LEU A 60 -1.41 10.25 -3.45
CA LEU A 60 -0.16 10.74 -2.84
C LEU A 60 -0.42 11.92 -1.89
#